data_AF-A0A2I0HLC5-F1
#
_entry.id   AF-A0A2I0HLC5-F1
#
_cell.length_a   1.000
_cell.length_b   1.000
_cell.length_c   1.000
_cell.angle_alpha   90.00
_cell.angle_beta   90.00
_cell.angle_gamma   90.00
#
_symmetry.space_group_name_H-M   'P 1'
#
loop_
_entity.id
_entity.type
_entity.pdbx_description
1 polymer ?
#
loop_
_entity_poly.entity_id
_entity_poly.type
_entity_poly.pdbx_seq_one_letter_code
_entity_poly.pdbx_strand_id
1 'polypeptide(L)'
;MEKHTAIVPCLFLGLILTLGAFAPRVEAARAFFVFGDSLVDNGNNNYLATTARADAPPYGIDYPTHLPTGRFSNGLNIPDLISEQIGSESTLPYLSPELTGERLLIGANFASAGIGILNDTGIQFVNIIRISKQLEYFQQYQQRVSSLIGEDQMQRLVNQALVLITLGGNDFVNNYYLVPFSARSRQFALPDYVVYLISEYRKILARLYELGARRVLVTGTGPLGCVPAELAQRSPNGECAVELQRAAGLFNPQLVDMINSLNSDLGADVFVAANAMQMNLDFVNNPRAYGGMLWARAIQRDRAVHDSLEPVP
;
A
#
# COMPACT_ATOMS: atom_id res chain seq x y z
N MET A 1 -92.85 10.73 -14.18
CA MET A 1 -92.11 11.94 -14.63
C MET A 1 -91.17 12.34 -13.51
N GLU A 2 -90.02 11.67 -13.46
CA GLU A 2 -89.08 11.71 -12.34
C GLU A 2 -88.09 12.86 -12.47
N LYS A 3 -87.71 13.38 -11.30
CA LYS A 3 -86.76 14.47 -11.10
C LYS A 3 -85.33 13.91 -11.25
N HIS A 4 -84.51 14.51 -12.11
CA HIS A 4 -83.08 14.25 -12.13
C HIS A 4 -82.35 15.23 -11.21
N THR A 5 -81.91 14.70 -10.06
CA THR A 5 -80.99 15.33 -9.11
C THR A 5 -79.56 15.07 -9.57
N ALA A 6 -78.74 16.12 -9.57
CA ALA A 6 -77.30 16.05 -9.85
C ALA A 6 -76.57 15.29 -8.73
N ILE A 7 -75.71 14.34 -9.12
CA ILE A 7 -74.74 13.69 -8.23
C ILE A 7 -73.38 13.79 -8.91
N VAL A 8 -72.46 14.51 -8.28
CA VAL A 8 -71.04 14.54 -8.61
C VAL A 8 -70.37 13.34 -7.95
N PRO A 9 -69.62 12.49 -8.66
CA PRO A 9 -68.68 11.58 -8.04
C PRO A 9 -67.25 12.12 -8.21
N CYS A 10 -66.62 12.44 -7.07
CA CYS A 10 -65.19 12.71 -6.97
C CYS A 10 -64.37 11.51 -7.47
N LEU A 11 -63.59 11.70 -8.52
CA LEU A 11 -62.53 10.77 -8.96
C LEU A 11 -61.31 10.93 -8.04
N PHE A 12 -61.14 10.00 -7.09
CA PHE A 12 -59.85 9.79 -6.42
C PHE A 12 -58.96 8.92 -7.32
N LEU A 13 -57.99 9.54 -7.99
CA LEU A 13 -56.93 8.83 -8.70
C LEU A 13 -55.78 8.55 -7.70
N GLY A 14 -55.65 7.30 -7.25
CA GLY A 14 -54.54 6.87 -6.40
C GLY A 14 -53.24 6.75 -7.19
N LEU A 15 -52.30 7.66 -6.95
CA LEU A 15 -50.93 7.58 -7.46
C LEU A 15 -50.14 6.59 -6.61
N ILE A 16 -49.95 5.36 -7.10
CA ILE A 16 -49.01 4.41 -6.50
C ILE A 16 -47.58 4.87 -6.88
N LEU A 17 -46.96 5.63 -5.98
CA LEU A 17 -45.52 5.88 -6.00
C LEU A 17 -44.79 4.60 -5.59
N THR A 18 -44.38 3.80 -6.58
CA THR A 18 -43.34 2.79 -6.36
C THR A 18 -42.03 3.52 -6.10
N LEU A 19 -41.77 3.83 -4.83
CA LEU A 19 -40.44 4.15 -4.33
C LEU A 19 -39.59 2.88 -4.47
N GLY A 20 -39.03 2.68 -5.67
CA GLY A 20 -37.88 1.82 -5.85
C GLY A 20 -36.77 2.43 -5.01
N ALA A 21 -36.55 1.87 -3.81
CA ALA A 21 -35.40 2.20 -3.00
C ALA A 21 -34.15 1.81 -3.79
N PHE A 22 -33.58 2.76 -4.53
CA PHE A 22 -32.15 2.75 -4.81
C PHE A 22 -31.46 3.05 -3.48
N ALA A 23 -31.46 2.06 -2.58
CA ALA A 23 -30.42 2.00 -1.58
C ALA A 23 -29.12 1.94 -2.38
N PRO A 24 -28.14 2.83 -2.14
CA PRO A 24 -26.80 2.57 -2.64
C PRO A 24 -26.45 1.17 -2.15
N ARG A 25 -26.07 0.28 -3.06
CA ARG A 25 -25.45 -0.98 -2.64
C ARG A 25 -24.23 -0.56 -1.84
N VAL A 26 -24.33 -0.59 -0.51
CA VAL A 26 -23.16 -0.72 0.33
C VAL A 26 -22.54 -2.02 -0.16
N GLU A 27 -21.52 -1.91 -0.98
CA GLU A 27 -20.72 -3.05 -1.38
C GLU A 27 -20.29 -3.69 -0.07
N ALA A 28 -20.72 -4.94 0.19
CA ALA A 28 -20.38 -5.62 1.43
C ALA A 28 -18.86 -5.49 1.62
N ALA A 29 -18.44 -5.06 2.81
CA ALA A 29 -17.04 -4.76 3.11
C ALA A 29 -16.14 -5.88 2.56
N ARG A 30 -15.26 -5.52 1.63
CA ARG A 30 -14.40 -6.46 0.92
C ARG A 30 -13.18 -6.73 1.79
N ALA A 31 -12.83 -8.00 1.97
CA ALA A 31 -11.59 -8.36 2.65
C ALA A 31 -10.38 -7.68 1.96
N PHE A 32 -9.42 -7.22 2.74
CA PHE A 32 -8.26 -6.48 2.24
C PHE A 32 -6.95 -7.13 2.68
N PHE A 33 -6.07 -7.41 1.71
CA PHE A 33 -4.75 -7.97 1.97
C PHE A 33 -3.66 -7.02 1.53
N VAL A 34 -2.70 -6.78 2.41
CA VAL A 34 -1.64 -5.80 2.17
C VAL A 34 -0.29 -6.49 2.26
N PHE A 35 0.54 -6.31 1.24
CA PHE A 35 1.90 -6.82 1.15
C PHE A 35 2.85 -5.67 0.86
N GLY A 36 4.10 -5.81 1.25
CA GLY A 36 5.12 -4.84 0.88
C GLY A 36 5.98 -4.35 2.03
N ASP A 37 6.41 -3.10 1.91
CA ASP A 37 7.38 -2.46 2.78
C ASP A 37 6.75 -1.45 3.76
N SER A 38 7.59 -0.54 4.28
CA SER A 38 7.23 0.47 5.29
C SER A 38 6.14 1.43 4.83
N LEU A 39 5.92 1.61 3.51
CA LEU A 39 4.88 2.52 3.01
C LEU A 39 3.46 2.04 3.34
N VAL A 40 3.32 0.74 3.64
CA VAL A 40 2.03 0.12 3.94
C VAL A 40 2.06 -0.71 5.22
N ASP A 41 3.20 -0.86 5.90
CA ASP A 41 3.28 -1.51 7.21
C ASP A 41 2.46 -0.75 8.27
N ASN A 42 1.74 -1.50 9.09
CA ASN A 42 0.92 -1.01 10.18
C ASN A 42 1.29 -1.61 11.54
N GLY A 43 2.48 -2.22 11.65
CA GLY A 43 3.08 -2.62 12.91
C GLY A 43 3.61 -4.05 12.99
N ASN A 44 3.77 -4.78 11.88
CA ASN A 44 4.37 -6.12 11.94
C ASN A 44 5.80 -6.08 12.51
N ASN A 45 6.57 -5.05 12.16
CA ASN A 45 7.94 -4.89 12.63
C ASN A 45 8.05 -4.72 14.16
N ASN A 46 6.98 -4.31 14.83
CA ASN A 46 6.97 -4.15 16.29
C ASN A 46 7.12 -5.50 17.02
N TYR A 47 6.82 -6.61 16.34
CA TYR A 47 6.94 -7.97 16.87
C TYR A 47 8.30 -8.62 16.57
N LEU A 48 9.26 -7.90 15.97
CA LEU A 48 10.54 -8.45 15.51
C LEU A 48 11.74 -7.75 16.13
N ALA A 49 12.81 -8.46 16.51
CA ALA A 49 14.07 -7.81 16.89
C ALA A 49 14.73 -7.12 15.67
N THR A 50 14.39 -5.85 15.42
CA THR A 50 14.71 -5.09 14.21
C THR A 50 14.93 -3.62 14.52
N THR A 51 15.73 -2.94 13.68
CA THR A 51 15.90 -1.48 13.74
C THR A 51 14.87 -0.72 12.88
N ALA A 52 14.16 -1.41 12.00
CA ALA A 52 13.11 -0.82 11.17
C ALA A 52 11.77 -0.82 11.92
N ARG A 53 11.61 0.04 12.94
CA ARG A 53 10.38 0.17 13.73
C ARG A 53 9.81 1.59 13.70
N ALA A 54 8.50 1.69 13.84
CA ALA A 54 7.75 2.94 13.95
C ALA A 54 6.85 2.93 15.21
N ASP A 55 7.40 2.44 16.32
CA ASP A 55 6.75 2.27 17.63
C ASP A 55 7.18 3.33 18.66
N ALA A 56 7.82 4.41 18.22
CA ALA A 56 8.21 5.54 19.05
C ALA A 56 7.73 6.87 18.44
N PRO A 57 7.63 7.95 19.24
CA PRO A 57 7.49 9.28 18.68
C PRO A 57 8.63 9.54 17.67
N PRO A 58 8.35 10.21 16.55
CA PRO A 58 7.16 11.03 16.35
C PRO A 58 6.02 10.37 15.55
N TYR A 59 6.13 9.07 15.28
CA TYR A 59 5.09 8.28 14.62
C TYR A 59 3.79 8.26 15.42
N GLY A 60 2.65 8.32 14.72
CA GLY A 60 1.32 8.26 15.33
C GLY A 60 0.83 9.54 16.03
N ILE A 61 1.56 10.66 15.99
CA ILE A 61 1.14 11.92 16.65
C ILE A 61 -0.19 12.49 16.13
N ASP A 62 -0.47 12.29 14.83
CA ASP A 62 -1.70 12.71 14.15
C ASP A 62 -2.72 11.56 14.02
N TYR A 63 -2.40 10.37 14.55
CA TYR A 63 -3.34 9.25 14.62
C TYR A 63 -4.42 9.55 15.67
N PRO A 64 -5.67 9.03 15.55
CA PRO A 64 -6.74 9.31 16.52
C PRO A 64 -6.41 9.03 17.99
N THR A 65 -5.48 8.12 18.28
CA THR A 65 -5.03 7.81 19.64
C THR A 65 -3.84 8.66 20.11
N HIS A 66 -3.20 9.41 19.21
CA HIS A 66 -1.95 10.15 19.43
C HIS A 66 -0.78 9.30 19.94
N LEU A 67 -0.83 7.96 19.73
CA LEU A 67 0.18 7.00 20.14
C LEU A 67 0.87 6.38 18.93
N PRO A 68 2.16 5.99 19.02
CA PRO A 68 2.83 5.25 17.97
C PRO A 68 2.09 3.97 17.61
N THR A 69 1.83 3.77 16.32
CA THR A 69 1.02 2.64 15.84
C THR A 69 1.81 1.58 15.10
N GLY A 70 3.11 1.78 14.86
CA GLY A 70 3.90 0.94 13.95
C GLY A 70 3.78 1.33 12.47
N ARG A 71 3.00 2.37 12.14
CA ARG A 71 2.97 2.98 10.81
C ARG A 71 4.13 3.96 10.67
N PHE A 72 4.82 3.92 9.54
CA PHE A 72 5.85 4.91 9.17
C PHE A 72 5.22 6.22 8.69
N SER A 73 4.31 6.76 9.52
CA SER A 73 3.51 7.95 9.29
C SER A 73 3.13 8.59 10.64
N ASN A 74 2.79 9.87 10.62
CA ASN A 74 2.22 10.53 11.79
C ASN A 74 0.80 10.04 12.10
N GLY A 75 0.11 9.48 11.10
CA GLY A 75 -1.27 9.06 11.24
C GLY A 75 -1.54 7.82 10.39
N LEU A 76 -2.65 7.86 9.67
CA LEU A 76 -3.05 6.82 8.75
C LEU A 76 -2.02 6.66 7.62
N ASN A 77 -1.85 5.43 7.14
CA ASN A 77 -1.10 5.13 5.92
C ASN A 77 -2.07 4.79 4.77
N ILE A 78 -1.54 4.53 3.57
CA ILE A 78 -2.36 4.28 2.37
C ILE A 78 -3.39 3.15 2.58
N PRO A 79 -3.04 1.98 3.15
CA PRO A 79 -4.00 0.94 3.46
C PRO A 79 -5.18 1.37 4.31
N ASP A 80 -4.97 2.20 5.33
CA ASP A 80 -6.06 2.65 6.19
C ASP A 80 -7.08 3.49 5.41
N LEU A 81 -6.59 4.43 4.59
CA LEU A 81 -7.44 5.28 3.76
C LEU A 81 -8.19 4.45 2.70
N ILE A 82 -7.57 3.39 2.17
CA ILE A 82 -8.24 2.45 1.28
C ILE A 82 -9.33 1.68 2.03
N SER A 83 -9.03 1.18 3.24
CA SER A 83 -10.02 0.52 4.11
C SER A 83 -11.25 1.41 4.34
N GLU A 84 -11.05 2.67 4.72
CA GLU A 84 -12.15 3.64 4.90
C GLU A 84 -12.98 3.81 3.61
N GLN A 85 -12.31 3.95 2.47
CA GLN A 85 -12.97 4.15 1.19
C GLN A 85 -13.79 2.94 0.72
N ILE A 86 -13.40 1.72 1.10
CA ILE A 86 -14.16 0.49 0.83
C ILE A 86 -15.16 0.14 1.93
N GLY A 87 -15.38 1.04 2.90
CA GLY A 87 -16.34 0.86 3.99
C GLY A 87 -15.93 -0.21 5.01
N SER A 88 -14.63 -0.44 5.17
CA SER A 88 -14.04 -1.41 6.11
C SER A 88 -13.23 -0.70 7.19
N GLU A 89 -13.05 -1.34 8.34
CA GLU A 89 -12.01 -0.93 9.28
C GLU A 89 -10.60 -1.25 8.76
N SER A 90 -9.58 -0.63 9.35
CA SER A 90 -8.18 -0.93 9.07
C SER A 90 -7.86 -2.39 9.41
N THR A 91 -7.20 -3.08 8.48
CA THR A 91 -6.66 -4.42 8.75
C THR A 91 -5.66 -4.38 9.90
N LEU A 92 -5.51 -5.48 10.63
CA LEU A 92 -4.46 -5.64 11.64
C LEU A 92 -3.16 -6.20 11.03
N PRO A 93 -1.99 -5.93 11.62
CA PRO A 93 -0.76 -6.63 11.25
C PRO A 93 -0.93 -8.13 11.50
N TYR A 94 -0.43 -8.96 10.59
CA TYR A 94 -0.58 -10.41 10.66
C TYR A 94 -0.04 -11.00 11.98
N LEU A 95 1.06 -10.42 12.50
CA LEU A 95 1.67 -10.85 13.75
C LEU A 95 0.92 -10.36 15.01
N SER A 96 -0.13 -9.56 14.87
CA SER A 96 -0.91 -9.10 16.01
C SER A 96 -1.63 -10.27 16.70
N PRO A 97 -1.53 -10.40 18.04
CA PRO A 97 -2.32 -11.37 18.79
C PRO A 97 -3.82 -11.08 18.72
N GLU A 98 -4.21 -9.87 18.32
CA GLU A 98 -5.60 -9.48 18.16
C GLU A 98 -6.22 -9.92 16.84
N LEU A 99 -5.42 -10.34 15.85
CA LEU A 99 -5.92 -10.83 14.57
C LEU A 99 -6.45 -12.26 14.75
N THR A 100 -7.67 -12.40 15.27
CA THR A 100 -8.33 -13.69 15.57
C THR A 100 -9.83 -13.61 15.29
N GLY A 101 -10.50 -14.77 15.22
CA GLY A 101 -11.95 -14.84 15.04
C GLY A 101 -12.44 -14.09 13.78
N GLU A 102 -13.53 -13.35 13.91
CA GLU A 102 -14.14 -12.58 12.81
C GLU A 102 -13.22 -11.48 12.25
N ARG A 103 -12.23 -11.00 13.02
CA ARG A 103 -11.25 -10.02 12.50
C ARG A 103 -10.40 -10.60 11.37
N LEU A 104 -10.27 -11.93 11.30
CA LEU A 104 -9.65 -12.56 10.13
C LEU A 104 -10.47 -12.28 8.87
N LEU A 105 -11.79 -12.16 8.92
CA LEU A 105 -12.65 -12.00 7.74
C LEU A 105 -12.52 -10.61 7.08
N ILE A 106 -11.99 -9.62 7.81
CA ILE A 106 -11.68 -8.28 7.29
C ILE A 106 -10.43 -8.30 6.43
N GLY A 107 -9.52 -9.22 6.70
CA GLY A 107 -8.23 -9.35 6.04
C GLY A 107 -7.06 -9.06 6.97
N ALA A 108 -5.88 -8.87 6.41
CA ALA A 108 -4.65 -8.75 7.17
C ALA A 108 -3.57 -7.99 6.40
N ASN A 109 -2.71 -7.32 7.15
CA ASN A 109 -1.52 -6.68 6.63
C ASN A 109 -0.29 -7.55 6.91
N PHE A 110 0.38 -7.98 5.86
CA PHE A 110 1.59 -8.81 5.89
C PHE A 110 2.87 -8.00 5.67
N ALA A 111 2.75 -6.70 5.38
CA ALA A 111 3.89 -5.85 5.04
C ALA A 111 4.87 -5.69 6.19
N SER A 112 6.12 -5.38 5.86
CA SER A 112 7.20 -5.24 6.82
C SER A 112 8.24 -4.24 6.33
N ALA A 113 8.57 -3.27 7.16
CA ALA A 113 9.52 -2.23 6.80
C ALA A 113 10.90 -2.77 6.41
N GLY A 114 11.51 -2.11 5.42
CA GLY A 114 12.86 -2.38 4.94
C GLY A 114 12.99 -3.45 3.86
N ILE A 115 11.92 -4.20 3.57
CA ILE A 115 11.97 -5.26 2.55
C ILE A 115 11.96 -4.69 1.13
N GLY A 116 12.47 -5.46 0.18
CA GLY A 116 12.32 -5.19 -1.24
C GLY A 116 11.79 -6.41 -1.99
N ILE A 117 11.88 -6.34 -3.31
CA ILE A 117 11.64 -7.44 -4.24
C ILE A 117 12.66 -8.56 -3.97
N LEU A 118 13.93 -8.19 -3.78
CA LEU A 118 15.00 -9.16 -3.57
C LEU A 118 15.15 -9.56 -2.10
N ASN A 119 15.48 -10.84 -1.89
CA ASN A 119 15.67 -11.38 -0.55
C ASN A 119 16.88 -10.79 0.18
N ASP A 120 17.85 -10.19 -0.50
CA ASP A 120 19.01 -9.52 0.09
C ASP A 120 18.80 -8.01 0.35
N THR A 121 17.68 -7.43 -0.07
CA THR A 121 17.38 -6.00 0.14
C THR A 121 16.97 -5.72 1.60
N GLY A 122 17.67 -4.82 2.31
CA GLY A 122 17.30 -4.49 3.70
C GLY A 122 17.97 -5.34 4.79
N ILE A 123 19.07 -6.04 4.47
CA ILE A 123 19.85 -6.83 5.45
C ILE A 123 20.32 -5.99 6.66
N GLN A 124 20.59 -4.69 6.46
CA GLN A 124 21.00 -3.76 7.51
C GLN A 124 19.97 -3.60 8.65
N PHE A 125 18.72 -4.00 8.42
CA PHE A 125 17.65 -3.93 9.43
C PHE A 125 17.55 -5.18 10.31
N VAL A 126 18.50 -6.12 10.20
CA VAL A 126 18.56 -7.36 10.98
C VAL A 126 17.39 -8.30 10.66
N ASN A 127 16.25 -8.15 11.34
CA ASN A 127 15.09 -9.02 11.18
C ASN A 127 13.96 -8.27 10.48
N ILE A 128 13.52 -8.77 9.32
CA ILE A 128 12.40 -8.22 8.56
C ILE A 128 11.64 -9.36 7.88
N ILE A 129 10.35 -9.19 7.63
CA ILE A 129 9.50 -10.22 6.99
C ILE A 129 9.63 -10.08 5.48
N ARG A 130 10.64 -10.75 4.91
CA ARG A 130 10.90 -10.81 3.46
C ARG A 130 9.63 -11.19 2.68
N ILE A 131 9.53 -10.77 1.42
CA ILE A 131 8.32 -11.00 0.61
C ILE A 131 7.94 -12.48 0.52
N SER A 132 8.90 -13.40 0.42
CA SER A 132 8.62 -14.84 0.46
C SER A 132 7.92 -15.25 1.76
N LYS A 133 8.34 -14.69 2.89
CA LYS A 133 7.73 -14.95 4.19
C LYS A 133 6.35 -14.31 4.33
N GLN A 134 6.12 -13.14 3.73
CA GLN A 134 4.78 -12.54 3.68
C GLN A 134 3.79 -13.45 2.92
N LEU A 135 4.23 -14.05 1.81
CA LEU A 135 3.42 -15.02 1.05
C LEU A 135 3.17 -16.31 1.84
N GLU A 136 4.17 -16.82 2.58
CA GLU A 136 3.96 -17.95 3.50
C GLU A 136 2.96 -17.60 4.62
N TYR A 137 3.04 -16.40 5.18
CA TYR A 137 2.07 -15.94 6.17
C TYR A 137 0.68 -15.79 5.59
N PHE A 138 0.54 -15.42 4.32
CA PHE A 138 -0.75 -15.43 3.63
C PHE A 138 -1.31 -16.86 3.50
N GLN A 139 -0.49 -17.85 3.18
CA GLN A 139 -0.91 -19.26 3.17
C GLN A 139 -1.36 -19.73 4.57
N GLN A 140 -0.62 -19.37 5.62
CA GLN A 140 -1.00 -19.67 7.00
C GLN A 140 -2.31 -18.97 7.40
N TYR A 141 -2.47 -17.70 7.01
CA TYR A 141 -3.71 -16.96 7.19
C TYR A 141 -4.89 -17.69 6.51
N GLN A 142 -4.73 -18.16 5.27
CA GLN A 142 -5.77 -18.93 4.56
C GLN A 142 -6.16 -20.20 5.33
N GLN A 143 -5.20 -20.92 5.91
CA GLN A 143 -5.50 -22.07 6.75
C GLN A 143 -6.32 -21.68 7.99
N ARG A 144 -5.96 -20.56 8.64
CA ARG A 144 -6.69 -20.04 9.81
C ARG A 144 -8.12 -19.65 9.46
N VAL A 145 -8.33 -18.99 8.33
CA VAL A 145 -9.68 -18.63 7.84
C VAL A 145 -10.46 -19.88 7.44
N SER A 146 -9.83 -20.82 6.75
CA SER A 146 -10.47 -22.09 6.37
C SER A 146 -10.96 -22.87 7.58
N SER A 147 -10.22 -22.86 8.70
CA SER A 147 -10.69 -23.47 9.95
C SER A 147 -11.90 -22.75 10.58
N LEU A 148 -12.15 -21.48 10.24
CA LEU A 148 -13.27 -20.69 10.76
C LEU A 148 -14.54 -20.83 9.90
N ILE A 149 -14.39 -20.75 8.58
CA ILE A 149 -15.54 -20.64 7.65
C ILE A 149 -15.60 -21.76 6.59
N GLY A 150 -14.65 -22.70 6.62
CA GLY A 150 -14.50 -23.75 5.61
C GLY A 150 -13.74 -23.31 4.36
N GLU A 151 -13.22 -24.28 3.62
CA GLU A 151 -12.33 -24.06 2.49
C GLU A 151 -13.01 -23.28 1.35
N ASP A 152 -14.23 -23.67 0.95
CA ASP A 152 -14.96 -23.01 -0.13
C ASP A 152 -15.30 -21.55 0.16
N GLN A 153 -15.57 -21.21 1.43
CA GLN A 153 -15.85 -19.83 1.81
C GLN A 153 -14.55 -19.02 1.90
N MET A 154 -13.47 -19.63 2.40
CA MET A 154 -12.14 -19.01 2.40
C MET A 154 -11.67 -18.68 0.98
N GLN A 155 -11.78 -19.62 0.04
CA GLN A 155 -11.40 -19.39 -1.36
C GLN A 155 -12.23 -18.25 -1.98
N ARG A 156 -13.55 -18.19 -1.69
CA ARG A 156 -14.40 -17.08 -2.14
C ARG A 156 -13.97 -15.75 -1.54
N LEU A 157 -13.67 -15.72 -0.23
CA LEU A 157 -13.20 -14.53 0.46
C LEU A 157 -11.90 -14.01 -0.18
N VAL A 158 -10.93 -14.89 -0.42
CA VAL A 158 -9.65 -14.53 -1.03
C VAL A 158 -9.81 -14.07 -2.49
N ASN A 159 -10.57 -14.81 -3.30
CA ASN A 159 -10.77 -14.46 -4.70
C ASN A 159 -11.53 -13.13 -4.88
N GLN A 160 -12.36 -12.76 -3.90
CA GLN A 160 -13.13 -11.52 -3.94
C GLN A 160 -12.42 -10.35 -3.23
N ALA A 161 -11.35 -10.60 -2.49
CA ALA A 161 -10.60 -9.58 -1.77
C ALA A 161 -9.95 -8.54 -2.68
N LEU A 162 -9.66 -7.38 -2.10
CA LEU A 162 -8.71 -6.42 -2.66
C LEU A 162 -7.32 -6.79 -2.15
N VAL A 163 -6.31 -6.67 -3.00
CA VAL A 163 -4.91 -6.84 -2.61
C VAL A 163 -4.12 -5.59 -2.97
N LEU A 164 -3.28 -5.12 -2.08
CA LEU A 164 -2.30 -4.06 -2.32
C LEU A 164 -0.90 -4.63 -2.13
N ILE A 165 0.01 -4.36 -3.06
CA ILE A 165 1.44 -4.68 -2.93
C ILE A 165 2.32 -3.49 -3.31
N THR A 166 3.27 -3.15 -2.43
CA THR A 166 4.30 -2.13 -2.67
C THR A 166 5.70 -2.71 -2.46
N LEU A 167 6.53 -2.67 -3.49
CA LEU A 167 7.93 -3.10 -3.46
C LEU A 167 8.75 -2.29 -4.46
N GLY A 168 10.08 -2.37 -4.37
CA GLY A 168 11.02 -1.83 -5.36
C GLY A 168 11.84 -0.65 -4.85
N GLY A 169 11.26 0.25 -4.05
CA GLY A 169 11.98 1.43 -3.55
C GLY A 169 13.23 1.07 -2.76
N ASN A 170 13.11 0.11 -1.85
CA ASN A 170 14.22 -0.39 -1.04
C ASN A 170 15.29 -1.11 -1.87
N ASP A 171 14.94 -1.74 -3.00
CA ASP A 171 15.92 -2.42 -3.85
C ASP A 171 16.91 -1.44 -4.49
N PHE A 172 16.53 -0.18 -4.61
CA PHE A 172 17.42 0.91 -5.02
C PHE A 172 18.06 1.59 -3.82
N VAL A 173 17.27 2.12 -2.88
CA VAL A 173 17.78 2.94 -1.76
C VAL A 173 18.56 2.11 -0.74
N ASN A 174 18.00 0.96 -0.36
CA ASN A 174 18.46 0.11 0.72
C ASN A 174 19.22 -1.13 0.23
N ASN A 175 19.59 -1.19 -1.06
CA ASN A 175 20.43 -2.23 -1.63
C ASN A 175 21.40 -1.67 -2.69
N TYR A 176 20.93 -1.32 -3.88
CA TYR A 176 21.81 -0.91 -4.99
C TYR A 176 22.64 0.35 -4.70
N TYR A 177 22.03 1.39 -4.11
CA TYR A 177 22.67 2.67 -3.79
C TYR A 177 22.97 2.87 -2.31
N LEU A 178 22.77 1.85 -1.46
CA LEU A 178 22.95 1.95 -0.01
C LEU A 178 24.35 2.42 0.39
N VAL A 179 25.38 1.88 -0.27
CA VAL A 179 26.78 2.27 -0.10
C VAL A 179 27.45 2.42 -1.46
N PRO A 180 28.51 3.23 -1.58
CA PRO A 180 29.36 3.24 -2.76
C PRO A 180 29.83 1.82 -3.09
N PHE A 181 29.69 1.41 -4.35
CA PHE A 181 30.09 0.08 -4.83
C PHE A 181 29.45 -1.08 -4.04
N SER A 182 28.15 -0.96 -3.72
CA SER A 182 27.34 -2.07 -3.19
C SER A 182 27.55 -3.38 -3.98
N ALA A 183 27.25 -4.52 -3.37
CA ALA A 183 27.36 -5.82 -4.06
C ALA A 183 26.57 -5.83 -5.38
N ARG A 184 25.34 -5.26 -5.39
CA ARG A 184 24.49 -5.20 -6.58
C ARG A 184 24.99 -4.24 -7.65
N SER A 185 25.48 -3.06 -7.28
CA SER A 185 26.06 -2.11 -8.25
C SER A 185 27.37 -2.59 -8.89
N ARG A 186 28.10 -3.49 -8.22
CA ARG A 186 29.27 -4.17 -8.81
C ARG A 186 28.90 -5.36 -9.69
N GLN A 187 27.76 -5.99 -9.42
CA GLN A 187 27.30 -7.16 -10.16
C GLN A 187 26.58 -6.77 -11.47
N PHE A 188 25.81 -5.68 -11.44
CA PHE A 188 24.96 -5.27 -12.54
C PHE A 188 25.12 -3.78 -12.83
N ALA A 189 25.12 -3.41 -14.11
CA ALA A 189 24.78 -2.05 -14.49
C ALA A 189 23.29 -1.78 -14.18
N LEU A 190 22.93 -0.52 -13.96
CA LEU A 190 21.57 -0.15 -13.53
C LEU A 190 20.46 -0.71 -14.46
N PRO A 191 20.56 -0.64 -15.80
CA PRO A 191 19.54 -1.22 -16.68
C PRO A 191 19.36 -2.73 -16.49
N ASP A 192 20.45 -3.48 -16.37
CA ASP A 192 20.41 -4.94 -16.18
C ASP A 192 19.85 -5.32 -14.80
N TYR A 193 20.17 -4.51 -13.78
CA TYR A 193 19.59 -4.67 -12.45
C TYR A 193 18.08 -4.47 -12.45
N VAL A 194 17.58 -3.47 -13.19
CA VAL A 194 16.12 -3.25 -13.33
C VAL A 194 15.46 -4.44 -14.02
N VAL A 195 16.04 -4.97 -15.10
CA VAL A 195 15.52 -6.18 -15.76
C VAL A 195 15.45 -7.36 -14.77
N TYR A 196 16.50 -7.54 -13.96
CA TYR A 196 16.52 -8.56 -12.91
C TYR A 196 15.39 -8.35 -11.88
N LEU A 197 15.22 -7.13 -11.35
CA LEU A 197 14.14 -6.81 -10.41
C LEU A 197 12.76 -7.10 -10.99
N ILE A 198 12.50 -6.71 -12.24
CA ILE A 198 11.23 -6.95 -12.92
C ILE A 198 10.96 -8.45 -13.07
N SER A 199 12.00 -9.23 -13.39
CA SER A 199 11.88 -10.69 -13.50
C SER A 199 11.52 -11.36 -12.16
N GLU A 200 12.09 -10.90 -11.04
CA GLU A 200 11.77 -11.42 -9.71
C GLU A 200 10.39 -10.94 -9.24
N TYR A 201 10.01 -9.70 -9.53
CA TYR A 201 8.69 -9.19 -9.19
C TYR A 201 7.58 -9.95 -9.94
N ARG A 202 7.80 -10.31 -11.21
CA ARG A 202 6.85 -11.16 -11.96
C ARG A 202 6.57 -12.48 -11.24
N LYS A 203 7.59 -13.11 -10.65
CA LYS A 203 7.43 -14.37 -9.89
C LYS A 203 6.60 -14.16 -8.63
N ILE A 204 6.81 -13.05 -7.92
CA ILE A 204 6.03 -12.69 -6.72
C ILE A 204 4.55 -12.48 -7.08
N LEU A 205 4.27 -11.73 -8.15
CA LEU A 205 2.90 -11.50 -8.61
C LEU A 205 2.23 -12.79 -9.08
N ALA A 206 2.93 -13.62 -9.86
CA ALA A 206 2.43 -14.93 -10.26
C ALA A 206 2.09 -15.79 -9.04
N ARG A 207 2.93 -15.77 -8.01
CA ARG A 207 2.67 -16.49 -6.76
C ARG A 207 1.44 -15.95 -6.02
N LEU A 208 1.22 -14.64 -5.96
CA LEU A 208 -0.01 -14.07 -5.40
C LEU A 208 -1.26 -14.56 -6.15
N TYR A 209 -1.20 -14.64 -7.48
CA TYR A 209 -2.30 -15.19 -8.28
C TYR A 209 -2.54 -16.67 -7.98
N GLU A 210 -1.51 -17.49 -7.89
CA GLU A 210 -1.61 -18.90 -7.48
C GLU A 210 -2.27 -19.05 -6.10
N LEU A 211 -2.03 -18.10 -5.19
CA LEU A 211 -2.64 -18.05 -3.87
C LEU A 211 -4.08 -17.50 -3.86
N GLY A 212 -4.67 -17.22 -5.02
CA GLY A 212 -6.07 -16.82 -5.15
C GLY A 212 -6.31 -15.31 -5.31
N ALA A 213 -5.27 -14.47 -5.35
CA ALA A 213 -5.47 -13.05 -5.58
C ALA A 213 -6.04 -12.79 -6.99
N ARG A 214 -7.11 -12.01 -7.10
CA ARG A 214 -7.77 -11.68 -8.39
C ARG A 214 -7.91 -10.18 -8.66
N ARG A 215 -7.68 -9.33 -7.66
CA ARG A 215 -7.77 -7.86 -7.77
C ARG A 215 -6.59 -7.26 -7.01
N VAL A 216 -5.50 -6.98 -7.73
CA VAL A 216 -4.23 -6.61 -7.13
C VAL A 216 -3.79 -5.24 -7.61
N LEU A 217 -3.75 -4.29 -6.69
CA LEU A 217 -3.11 -3.00 -6.88
C LEU A 217 -1.60 -3.15 -6.64
N VAL A 218 -0.81 -2.89 -7.67
CA VAL A 218 0.65 -2.97 -7.64
C VAL A 218 1.20 -1.55 -7.75
N THR A 219 1.85 -1.04 -6.72
CA THR A 219 2.41 0.32 -6.78
C THR A 219 3.79 0.30 -7.42
N GLY A 220 4.03 1.21 -8.37
CA GLY A 220 5.39 1.55 -8.79
C GLY A 220 6.13 2.35 -7.70
N THR A 221 7.38 2.71 -7.98
CA THR A 221 8.14 3.60 -7.08
C THR A 221 7.72 5.05 -7.26
N GLY A 222 7.71 5.82 -6.17
CA GLY A 222 7.66 7.28 -6.24
C GLY A 222 8.95 7.90 -6.79
N PRO A 223 9.09 9.25 -6.73
CA PRO A 223 10.30 9.95 -7.10
C PRO A 223 11.40 9.72 -6.06
N LEU A 224 12.13 8.60 -6.21
CA LEU A 224 13.13 8.14 -5.23
C LEU A 224 14.21 9.20 -4.93
N GLY A 225 14.65 9.94 -5.95
CA GLY A 225 15.65 10.99 -5.77
C GLY A 225 15.14 12.20 -4.98
N CYS A 226 13.82 12.36 -4.86
CA CYS A 226 13.17 13.45 -4.14
C CYS A 226 12.78 13.07 -2.70
N VAL A 227 13.06 11.84 -2.26
CA VAL A 227 12.78 11.41 -0.88
C VAL A 227 13.63 12.27 0.07
N PRO A 228 13.07 12.82 1.17
CA PRO A 228 13.79 13.74 2.05
C PRO A 228 15.15 13.22 2.56
N ALA A 229 15.26 11.93 2.88
CA ALA A 229 16.51 11.31 3.30
C ALA A 229 17.57 11.32 2.19
N GLU A 230 17.16 11.15 0.93
CA GLU A 230 18.06 11.18 -0.23
C GLU A 230 18.43 12.61 -0.60
N LEU A 231 17.50 13.57 -0.49
CA LEU A 231 17.82 14.99 -0.63
C LEU A 231 18.87 15.42 0.40
N ALA A 232 18.68 15.05 1.67
CA ALA A 232 19.62 15.38 2.74
C ALA A 232 21.04 14.81 2.52
N GLN A 233 21.15 13.64 1.89
CA GLN A 233 22.43 12.97 1.69
C GLN A 233 23.10 13.29 0.34
N ARG A 234 22.32 13.57 -0.70
CA ARG A 234 22.80 13.59 -2.09
C ARG A 234 22.50 14.88 -2.84
N SER A 235 21.76 15.82 -2.25
CA SER A 235 21.33 17.04 -2.93
C SER A 235 22.02 18.30 -2.37
N PRO A 236 23.16 18.71 -2.94
CA PRO A 236 23.83 19.94 -2.53
C PRO A 236 23.06 21.21 -2.95
N ASN A 237 22.18 21.11 -3.95
CA ASN A 237 21.43 22.22 -4.54
C ASN A 237 19.91 22.16 -4.27
N GLY A 238 19.44 21.16 -3.52
CA GLY A 238 18.02 20.94 -3.24
C GLY A 238 17.24 20.23 -4.35
N GLU A 239 17.88 19.87 -5.47
CA GLU A 239 17.26 19.09 -6.55
C GLU A 239 17.27 17.58 -6.26
N CYS A 240 16.36 16.84 -6.88
CA CYS A 240 16.28 15.39 -6.69
C CYS A 240 17.54 14.68 -7.18
N ALA A 241 17.98 13.65 -6.45
CA ALA A 241 19.16 12.88 -6.81
C ALA A 241 18.96 12.16 -8.17
N VAL A 242 19.75 12.56 -9.16
CA VAL A 242 19.61 12.14 -10.57
C VAL A 242 19.63 10.63 -10.74
N GLU A 243 20.58 9.93 -10.12
CA GLU A 243 20.74 8.47 -10.28
C GLU A 243 19.56 7.67 -9.74
N LEU A 244 18.99 8.09 -8.59
CA LEU A 244 17.80 7.46 -8.03
C LEU A 244 16.55 7.78 -8.85
N GLN A 245 16.46 9.00 -9.38
CA GLN A 245 15.37 9.38 -10.28
C GLN A 245 15.44 8.60 -11.60
N ARG A 246 16.65 8.36 -12.13
CA ARG A 246 16.90 7.50 -13.29
C ARG A 246 16.49 6.05 -13.01
N ALA A 247 16.81 5.51 -11.83
CA ALA A 247 16.41 4.17 -11.43
C ALA A 247 14.88 4.00 -11.44
N ALA A 248 14.14 4.93 -10.83
CA ALA A 248 12.68 4.94 -10.87
C ALA A 248 12.14 5.06 -12.30
N GLY A 249 12.76 5.91 -13.14
CA GLY A 249 12.39 6.11 -14.54
C GLY A 249 12.62 4.89 -15.43
N LEU A 250 13.58 4.04 -15.11
CA LEU A 250 13.80 2.76 -15.78
C LEU A 250 12.86 1.66 -15.29
N PHE A 251 12.58 1.64 -13.98
CA PHE A 251 11.80 0.58 -13.33
C PHE A 251 10.30 0.69 -13.60
N ASN A 252 9.70 1.86 -13.41
CA ASN A 252 8.24 2.01 -13.46
C ASN A 252 7.62 1.64 -14.82
N PRO A 253 8.16 2.04 -15.99
CA PRO A 253 7.62 1.63 -17.28
C PRO A 253 7.68 0.10 -17.47
N GLN A 254 8.81 -0.52 -17.11
CA GLN A 254 8.99 -1.97 -17.24
C GLN A 254 8.08 -2.76 -16.28
N LEU A 255 7.76 -2.20 -15.10
CA LEU A 255 6.77 -2.77 -14.19
C LEU A 255 5.38 -2.79 -14.84
N VAL A 256 4.98 -1.69 -15.48
CA VAL A 256 3.69 -1.60 -16.20
C VAL A 256 3.66 -2.60 -17.36
N ASP A 257 4.72 -2.67 -18.16
CA ASP A 257 4.82 -3.63 -19.27
C ASP A 257 4.75 -5.08 -18.79
N MET A 258 5.46 -5.40 -17.71
CA MET A 258 5.44 -6.73 -17.10
C MET A 258 4.05 -7.09 -16.57
N ILE A 259 3.35 -6.15 -15.93
CA ILE A 259 1.98 -6.33 -15.44
C ILE A 259 1.02 -6.61 -16.61
N ASN A 260 1.11 -5.83 -17.70
CA ASN A 260 0.29 -6.04 -18.89
C ASN A 260 0.55 -7.40 -19.54
N SER A 261 1.83 -7.81 -19.63
CA SER A 261 2.20 -9.14 -20.12
C SER A 261 1.65 -10.24 -19.21
N LEU A 262 1.76 -10.10 -17.89
CA LEU A 262 1.27 -11.10 -16.94
C LEU A 262 -0.25 -11.24 -17.01
N ASN A 263 -1.01 -10.14 -17.07
CA ASN A 263 -2.46 -10.19 -17.29
C ASN A 263 -2.82 -10.88 -18.62
N SER A 264 -2.06 -10.60 -19.68
CA SER A 264 -2.26 -11.23 -20.99
C SER A 264 -2.03 -12.74 -20.93
N ASP A 265 -0.97 -13.19 -20.25
CA ASP A 265 -0.67 -14.61 -20.05
C ASP A 265 -1.75 -15.32 -19.22
N LEU A 266 -2.36 -14.61 -18.27
CA LEU A 266 -3.45 -15.12 -17.44
C LEU A 266 -4.82 -15.05 -18.12
N GLY A 267 -4.95 -14.31 -19.22
CA GLY A 267 -6.22 -14.06 -19.90
C GLY A 267 -7.22 -13.25 -19.05
N ALA A 268 -6.75 -12.47 -18.08
CA ALA A 268 -7.58 -11.70 -17.16
C ALA A 268 -6.86 -10.46 -16.60
N ASP A 269 -7.60 -9.38 -16.38
CA ASP A 269 -7.11 -8.14 -15.75
C ASP A 269 -7.06 -8.29 -14.22
N VAL A 270 -6.04 -9.00 -13.73
CA VAL A 270 -5.84 -9.27 -12.30
C VAL A 270 -5.08 -8.15 -11.62
N PHE A 271 -4.01 -7.69 -12.26
CA PHE A 271 -3.05 -6.73 -11.71
C PHE A 271 -3.25 -5.35 -12.32
N VAL A 272 -3.29 -4.32 -11.49
CA VAL A 272 -3.43 -2.92 -11.91
C VAL A 272 -2.26 -2.13 -11.34
N ALA A 273 -1.50 -1.48 -12.21
CA ALA A 273 -0.39 -0.63 -11.80
C ALA A 273 -0.89 0.73 -11.29
N ALA A 274 -0.50 1.11 -10.07
CA ALA A 274 -0.72 2.43 -9.52
C ALA A 274 0.52 3.32 -9.75
N ASN A 275 0.31 4.48 -10.39
CA ASN A 275 1.39 5.39 -10.76
C ASN A 275 1.80 6.30 -9.59
N ALA A 276 2.51 5.71 -8.63
CA ALA A 276 3.02 6.43 -7.45
C ALA A 276 3.93 7.61 -7.82
N MET A 277 4.66 7.54 -8.94
CA MET A 277 5.50 8.65 -9.42
C MET A 277 4.65 9.89 -9.72
N GLN A 278 3.62 9.74 -10.56
CA GLN A 278 2.75 10.85 -10.94
C GLN A 278 2.00 11.40 -9.72
N MET A 279 1.42 10.51 -8.90
CA MET A 279 0.68 10.92 -7.70
C MET A 279 1.53 11.78 -6.76
N ASN A 280 2.80 11.42 -6.55
CA ASN A 280 3.69 12.22 -5.72
C ASN A 280 4.08 13.53 -6.42
N LEU A 281 4.43 13.49 -7.71
CA LEU A 281 4.82 14.67 -8.47
C LEU A 281 3.68 15.69 -8.63
N ASP A 282 2.43 15.27 -8.67
CA ASP A 282 1.28 16.18 -8.72
C ASP A 282 1.22 17.05 -7.46
N PHE A 283 1.41 16.43 -6.29
CA PHE A 283 1.50 17.16 -5.03
C PHE A 283 2.79 18.01 -4.95
N VAL A 284 3.94 17.52 -5.46
CA VAL A 284 5.23 18.24 -5.39
C VAL A 284 5.18 19.50 -6.24
N ASN A 285 4.65 19.38 -7.46
CA ASN A 285 4.67 20.45 -8.45
C ASN A 285 3.51 21.44 -8.25
N ASN A 286 2.43 21.04 -7.57
CA ASN A 286 1.28 21.90 -7.31
C ASN A 286 0.77 21.80 -5.86
N PRO A 287 1.59 22.13 -4.85
CA PRO A 287 1.23 21.94 -3.45
C PRO A 287 -0.01 22.71 -3.03
N ARG A 288 -0.31 23.85 -3.69
CA ARG A 288 -1.52 24.65 -3.42
C ARG A 288 -2.81 23.92 -3.75
N ALA A 289 -2.83 23.08 -4.78
CA ALA A 289 -3.99 22.25 -5.11
C ALA A 289 -4.28 21.17 -4.07
N TYR A 290 -3.31 20.86 -3.21
CA TYR A 290 -3.37 19.81 -2.20
C TYR A 290 -3.25 20.36 -0.76
N GLY A 291 -3.73 21.59 -0.53
CA GLY A 291 -3.81 22.17 0.82
C GLY A 291 -2.55 22.89 1.31
N GLY A 292 -1.51 23.00 0.48
CA GLY A 292 -0.35 23.86 0.73
C GLY A 292 0.53 23.40 1.89
N MET A 293 1.34 22.35 1.70
CA MET A 293 2.32 21.89 2.68
C MET A 293 3.77 22.11 2.23
N LEU A 294 4.63 22.50 3.18
CA LEU A 294 6.08 22.69 3.05
C LEU A 294 6.76 21.35 2.75
N TRP A 295 6.96 21.04 1.47
CA TRP A 295 7.65 19.84 1.00
C TRP A 295 9.13 19.73 1.38
N ALA A 296 9.81 20.87 1.54
CA ALA A 296 11.27 20.91 1.60
C ALA A 296 11.87 20.47 2.96
N ARG A 297 11.04 20.13 3.94
CA ARG A 297 11.51 19.63 5.25
C ARG A 297 10.60 18.49 5.66
N ALA A 298 11.16 17.32 5.94
CA ALA A 298 10.45 16.32 6.73
C ALA A 298 9.81 17.04 7.92
N ILE A 299 8.48 16.97 8.02
CA ILE A 299 7.71 17.75 9.02
C ILE A 299 8.17 17.42 10.44
N GLN A 300 8.79 16.24 10.60
CA GLN A 300 9.53 15.86 11.80
C GLN A 300 10.99 15.60 11.43
N ARG A 301 11.86 16.53 11.82
CA ARG A 301 13.28 16.22 12.01
C ARG A 301 13.38 15.43 13.31
N ASP A 302 14.04 14.28 13.24
CA ASP A 302 14.39 13.48 14.42
C ASP A 302 15.10 14.39 15.43
N ARG A 303 14.59 14.48 16.67
CA ARG A 303 15.15 15.39 17.69
C ARG A 303 16.64 15.13 17.97
N ALA A 304 17.15 13.95 17.65
CA ALA A 304 18.56 13.59 17.79
C ALA A 304 19.52 14.46 16.95
N VAL A 305 19.03 15.13 15.90
CA VAL A 305 19.87 16.02 15.05
C VAL A 305 19.85 17.47 15.56
N HIS A 306 19.02 17.81 16.55
CA HIS A 306 18.91 19.18 17.03
C HIS A 306 20.10 19.64 17.88
N ASP A 307 20.78 18.72 18.57
CA ASP A 307 21.84 19.07 19.52
C ASP A 307 23.22 19.34 18.87
N SER A 308 23.34 19.23 17.55
CA SER A 308 24.64 19.32 16.85
C SER A 308 24.77 20.40 15.78
N LEU A 309 23.76 21.27 15.61
CA LEU A 309 23.85 22.36 14.63
C LEU A 309 23.45 23.68 15.28
N GLU A 310 24.47 24.47 15.64
CA GLU A 310 24.30 25.89 15.97
C GLU A 310 23.71 26.65 14.76
N PRO A 311 22.85 27.65 15.00
CA PRO A 311 22.33 28.49 13.93
C PRO A 311 23.46 29.34 13.34
N VAL A 312 23.81 29.09 12.08
CA VAL A 312 24.61 30.02 11.26
C VAL A 312 23.71 31.21 10.90
N PRO A 313 24.20 32.45 11.00
CA PRO A 313 23.42 33.70 10.96
C PRO A 313 22.57 33.92 9.70
#